data_AF-A0A7V2DDT7-F1
#
_entry.id   AF-A0A7V2DDT7-F1
#
_cell.length_a   1.000
_cell.length_b   1.000
_cell.length_c   1.000
_cell.angle_alpha   90.00
_cell.angle_beta   90.00
_cell.angle_gamma   90.00
#
_symmetry.space_group_name_H-M   'P 1'
#
loop_
_entity.id
_entity.type
_entity.pdbx_description
1 polymer ?
#
loop_
_entity_poly.entity_id
_entity_poly.type
_entity_poly.pdbx_seq_one_letter_code
_entity_poly.pdbx_strand_id
1 'polypeptide(L)'
;MKRNTVSSIIVTILVCFGLVLLFSGCAKKPAETVVVEETAVAQAPVVVAEPEVEEELEEVESVMEAVEEIPVAGYHVVKKGECLWWIAEYEDVYNDPFMWPLIYDANKDNIRNPNLIYPGQEFSIPRAGYSLDEIQDARRGAGAPRPYTPPEGAQVPVD
;
A
#
# COMPACT_ATOMS: atom_id res chain seq x y z
N MET A 1 15.72 -3.88 -61.21
CA MET A 1 14.83 -3.02 -60.39
C MET A 1 15.16 -3.18 -58.91
N LYS A 2 16.01 -2.33 -58.32
CA LYS A 2 16.32 -2.30 -56.86
C LYS A 2 16.70 -0.87 -56.37
N ARG A 3 16.08 0.18 -56.91
CA ARG A 3 16.42 1.59 -56.59
C ARG A 3 15.36 2.33 -55.77
N ASN A 4 14.20 1.71 -55.49
CA ASN A 4 13.03 2.42 -54.95
C ASN A 4 12.80 2.18 -53.45
N THR A 5 13.38 1.12 -52.86
CA THR A 5 13.25 0.83 -51.43
C THR A 5 14.24 1.62 -50.56
N VAL A 6 15.48 1.85 -51.05
CA VAL A 6 16.50 2.60 -50.31
C VAL A 6 16.12 4.08 -50.13
N SER A 7 15.48 4.69 -51.14
CA SER A 7 15.00 6.08 -51.06
C SER A 7 13.81 6.24 -50.11
N SER A 8 13.01 5.19 -49.90
CA SER A 8 11.85 5.24 -49.01
C SER A 8 12.25 5.08 -47.54
N ILE A 9 13.26 4.24 -47.25
CA ILE A 9 13.83 4.02 -45.92
C ILE A 9 14.60 5.25 -45.41
N ILE A 10 15.38 5.91 -46.28
CA ILE A 10 16.14 7.12 -45.90
C ILE A 10 15.20 8.28 -45.56
N VAL A 11 14.09 8.43 -46.29
CA VAL A 11 13.08 9.47 -46.01
C VAL A 11 12.33 9.18 -44.71
N THR A 12 12.06 7.91 -44.37
CA THR A 12 11.42 7.58 -43.07
C THR A 12 12.36 7.80 -41.89
N ILE A 13 13.65 7.47 -42.03
CA ILE A 13 14.64 7.69 -40.96
C ILE A 13 14.84 9.19 -40.68
N LEU A 14 14.84 10.05 -41.70
CA LEU A 14 14.97 11.51 -41.53
C LEU A 14 13.72 12.16 -40.91
N VAL A 15 12.52 11.64 -41.19
CA VAL A 15 11.27 12.10 -40.56
C VAL A 15 11.18 11.64 -39.10
N CYS A 16 11.71 10.46 -38.76
CA CYS A 16 11.75 9.95 -37.38
C CYS A 16 12.86 10.58 -36.52
N PHE A 17 14.00 10.99 -37.09
CA PHE A 17 15.06 11.69 -36.35
C PHE A 17 14.79 13.18 -36.13
N GLY A 18 13.95 13.80 -36.97
CA GLY A 18 13.58 15.22 -36.88
C GLY A 18 12.56 15.57 -35.77
N LEU A 19 11.96 14.57 -35.11
CA LEU A 19 10.94 14.76 -34.07
C LEU A 19 11.50 14.56 -32.64
N VAL A 20 12.82 14.49 -32.49
CA VAL A 20 13.52 14.18 -31.21
C VAL A 20 14.16 15.41 -30.55
N LEU A 21 14.00 16.63 -31.09
CA LEU A 21 14.71 17.83 -30.61
C LEU A 21 13.80 18.98 -30.16
N LEU A 22 12.79 18.74 -29.31
CA LEU A 22 12.06 19.81 -28.60
C LEU A 22 11.61 19.40 -27.18
N PHE A 23 12.57 19.01 -26.33
CA PHE A 23 12.39 19.04 -24.87
C PHE A 23 13.49 19.89 -24.24
N SER A 24 13.38 21.21 -24.43
CA SER A 24 14.03 22.20 -23.57
C SER A 24 13.34 22.21 -22.20
N GLY A 25 13.96 21.56 -21.22
CA GLY A 25 13.56 21.62 -19.82
C GLY A 25 14.73 22.06 -18.96
N CYS A 26 14.77 23.36 -18.61
CA CYS A 26 15.79 23.96 -17.78
C CYS A 26 15.80 23.43 -16.34
N ALA A 27 17.03 23.34 -15.83
CA ALA A 27 17.47 23.11 -14.47
C ALA A 27 16.66 23.81 -13.37
N LYS A 28 16.39 23.07 -12.28
CA LYS A 28 16.26 23.66 -10.95
C LYS A 28 16.94 22.76 -9.90
N LYS A 29 18.02 23.29 -9.34
CA LYS A 29 18.74 22.87 -8.13
C LYS A 29 19.24 24.18 -7.46
N PRO A 30 19.68 24.22 -6.20
CA PRO A 30 19.35 23.42 -5.00
C PRO A 30 18.97 24.32 -3.78
N ALA A 31 18.70 23.67 -2.64
CA ALA A 31 19.09 24.02 -1.26
C ALA A 31 18.54 25.26 -0.57
N GLU A 32 17.92 25.01 0.60
CA GLU A 32 18.11 25.73 1.88
C GLU A 32 17.49 24.81 2.97
N THR A 33 18.20 23.92 3.68
CA THR A 33 19.19 24.10 4.76
C THR A 33 18.92 25.27 5.70
N VAL A 34 18.05 25.04 6.70
CA VAL A 34 18.13 25.77 7.97
C VAL A 34 18.81 24.85 8.97
N VAL A 35 20.11 25.09 9.10
CA VAL A 35 20.92 24.73 10.26
C VAL A 35 20.46 25.65 11.38
N VAL A 36 19.95 25.10 12.49
CA VAL A 36 19.89 25.85 13.74
C VAL A 36 21.09 25.41 14.56
N GLU A 37 21.92 26.40 14.84
CA GLU A 37 23.20 26.29 15.50
C GLU A 37 23.07 25.85 16.97
N GLU A 38 24.00 24.97 17.29
CA GLU A 38 24.45 24.56 18.60
C GLU A 38 25.01 25.76 19.38
N THR A 39 24.38 26.11 20.51
CA THR A 39 25.00 26.96 21.53
C THR A 39 25.41 26.09 22.71
N ALA A 40 26.72 25.87 22.80
CA ALA A 40 27.40 25.18 23.87
C ALA A 40 27.49 26.05 25.14
N VAL A 41 27.21 25.46 26.31
CA VAL A 41 27.80 25.91 27.58
C VAL A 41 28.24 24.66 28.37
N ALA A 42 29.51 24.69 28.79
CA ALA A 42 30.25 23.61 29.41
C ALA A 42 30.02 23.48 30.93
N GLN A 43 29.84 22.22 31.37
CA GLN A 43 30.35 21.51 32.56
C GLN A 43 30.55 22.31 33.88
N ALA A 44 29.74 22.08 34.93
CA ALA A 44 29.79 21.03 35.98
C ALA A 44 30.44 21.53 37.29
N PRO A 45 29.84 21.26 38.47
CA PRO A 45 30.26 20.03 39.16
C PRO A 45 29.15 19.26 39.91
N VAL A 46 29.38 17.94 39.90
CA VAL A 46 28.94 16.85 40.77
C VAL A 46 28.32 17.26 42.11
N VAL A 47 27.04 16.91 42.28
CA VAL A 47 26.46 16.57 43.59
C VAL A 47 25.78 15.22 43.45
N VAL A 48 26.31 14.27 44.22
CA VAL A 48 25.76 12.94 44.45
C VAL A 48 24.46 13.11 45.23
N ALA A 49 23.35 12.76 44.62
CA ALA A 49 22.10 12.41 45.30
C ALA A 49 21.26 11.56 44.32
N GLU A 50 21.43 10.24 44.36
CA GLU A 50 20.31 9.32 44.10
C GLU A 50 19.31 9.59 45.22
N PRO A 51 18.17 10.23 44.91
CA PRO A 51 16.99 9.44 44.59
C PRO A 51 16.00 10.16 43.64
N GLU A 52 15.71 9.60 42.47
CA GLU A 52 14.46 9.80 41.70
C GLU A 52 14.63 9.09 40.33
N VAL A 53 14.56 7.76 40.34
CA VAL A 53 14.41 6.94 39.12
C VAL A 53 13.00 6.32 39.09
N GLU A 54 12.09 6.81 39.93
CA GLU A 54 10.74 6.24 40.06
C GLU A 54 9.68 7.05 39.31
N GLU A 55 9.97 8.27 38.85
CA GLU A 55 8.98 9.14 38.17
C GLU A 55 9.05 9.09 36.63
N GLU A 56 9.86 8.20 36.03
CA GLU A 56 9.91 8.00 34.56
C GLU A 56 9.06 6.80 34.09
N LEU A 57 8.50 6.02 35.03
CA LEU A 57 7.70 4.83 34.72
C LEU A 57 6.19 5.09 34.62
N GLU A 58 5.69 6.22 35.11
CA GLU A 58 4.25 6.55 35.04
C GLU A 58 3.85 7.24 33.72
N GLU A 59 4.77 7.88 33.00
CA GLU A 59 4.43 8.57 31.75
C GLU A 59 4.29 7.60 30.55
N VAL A 60 4.92 6.42 30.61
CA VAL A 60 4.82 5.38 29.57
C VAL A 60 3.53 4.55 29.63
N GLU A 61 2.79 4.55 30.74
CA GLU A 61 1.47 3.89 30.85
C GLU A 61 0.35 4.73 30.20
N SER A 62 0.52 6.05 30.09
CA SER A 62 -0.51 6.93 29.53
C SER A 62 -0.64 6.86 27.99
N VAL A 63 0.32 6.23 27.29
CA VAL A 63 0.35 6.16 25.82
C VAL A 63 -0.19 4.80 25.30
N MET A 64 -0.41 3.82 26.18
CA MET A 64 -0.91 2.49 25.78
C MET A 64 -2.44 2.34 25.81
N GLU A 65 -3.18 3.33 26.33
CA GLU A 65 -4.64 3.27 26.53
C GLU A 65 -5.44 3.98 25.43
N ALA A 66 -4.99 3.89 24.18
CA ALA A 66 -5.81 4.23 23.02
C ALA A 66 -5.43 3.31 21.85
N VAL A 67 -5.62 2.00 22.03
CA VAL A 67 -5.74 1.11 20.86
C VAL A 67 -7.03 1.52 20.18
N GLU A 68 -6.94 2.42 19.19
CA GLU A 68 -8.07 2.76 18.35
C GLU A 68 -8.51 1.47 17.65
N GLU A 69 -9.67 0.92 18.06
CA GLU A 69 -10.28 -0.21 17.38
C GLU A 69 -10.56 0.22 15.94
N ILE A 70 -9.79 -0.33 14.99
CA ILE A 70 -9.97 -0.03 13.56
C ILE A 70 -11.38 -0.52 13.17
N PRO A 71 -12.28 0.37 12.72
CA PRO A 71 -13.61 -0.04 12.35
C PRO A 71 -13.55 -0.96 11.13
N VAL A 72 -14.01 -2.20 11.30
CA VAL A 72 -14.02 -3.21 10.23
C VAL A 72 -15.05 -2.83 9.16
N ALA A 73 -14.60 -2.61 7.92
CA ALA A 73 -15.40 -1.99 6.85
C ALA A 73 -16.44 -2.94 6.21
N GLY A 74 -17.75 -2.70 6.32
CA GLY A 74 -18.75 -3.54 5.63
C GLY A 74 -18.77 -3.42 4.10
N TYR A 75 -18.18 -2.35 3.57
CA TYR A 75 -18.14 -2.01 2.15
C TYR A 75 -16.87 -1.23 1.84
N HIS A 76 -16.42 -1.27 0.59
CA HIS A 76 -15.28 -0.47 0.11
C HIS A 76 -15.63 0.20 -1.21
N VAL A 77 -15.30 1.49 -1.33
CA VAL A 77 -15.41 2.23 -2.60
C VAL A 77 -14.04 2.25 -3.27
N VAL A 78 -13.95 1.62 -4.44
CA VAL A 78 -12.71 1.48 -5.19
C VAL A 78 -12.12 2.85 -5.53
N LYS A 79 -10.86 3.06 -5.18
CA LYS A 79 -10.09 4.26 -5.50
C LYS A 79 -9.27 4.04 -6.77
N LYS A 80 -8.75 5.15 -7.32
CA LYS A 80 -7.95 5.12 -8.54
C LYS A 80 -6.67 4.32 -8.34
N GLY A 81 -6.52 3.28 -9.15
CA GLY A 81 -5.33 2.42 -9.16
C GLY A 81 -5.40 1.24 -8.21
N GLU A 82 -6.53 1.01 -7.53
CA GLU A 82 -6.69 -0.17 -6.69
C GLU A 82 -6.97 -1.44 -7.51
N CYS A 83 -6.69 -2.59 -6.91
CA CYS A 83 -7.05 -3.91 -7.39
C CYS A 83 -7.61 -4.71 -6.20
N LEU A 84 -8.30 -5.83 -6.45
CA LEU A 84 -8.92 -6.62 -5.38
C LEU A 84 -7.90 -7.09 -4.33
N TRP A 85 -6.66 -7.38 -4.75
CA TRP A 85 -5.56 -7.78 -3.88
C TRP A 85 -5.21 -6.67 -2.88
N TRP A 86 -5.05 -5.43 -3.34
CA TRP A 86 -4.79 -4.27 -2.47
C TRP A 86 -5.95 -3.92 -1.55
N ILE A 87 -7.19 -4.12 -2.02
CA ILE A 87 -8.36 -3.88 -1.17
C ILE A 87 -8.37 -4.88 -0.01
N ALA A 88 -8.09 -6.16 -0.27
CA ALA A 88 -8.02 -7.19 0.78
C ALA A 88 -6.84 -6.99 1.76
N GLU A 89 -5.77 -6.33 1.31
CA GLU A 89 -4.61 -6.01 2.15
C GLU A 89 -4.92 -5.00 3.26
N TYR A 90 -5.93 -4.14 3.08
CA TYR A 90 -6.22 -3.12 4.08
C TYR A 90 -6.61 -3.71 5.44
N GLU A 91 -6.14 -3.09 6.52
CA GLU A 91 -6.33 -3.53 7.91
C GLU A 91 -7.81 -3.53 8.32
N ASP A 92 -8.59 -2.56 7.82
CA ASP A 92 -10.03 -2.46 7.99
C ASP A 92 -10.82 -3.44 7.10
N VAL A 93 -10.16 -4.05 6.11
CA VAL A 93 -10.73 -5.08 5.22
C VAL A 93 -10.41 -6.46 5.75
N TYR A 94 -9.37 -7.14 5.27
CA TYR A 94 -9.01 -8.48 5.73
C TYR A 94 -7.65 -8.53 6.39
N ASN A 95 -6.84 -7.48 6.24
CA ASN A 95 -5.42 -7.48 6.60
C ASN A 95 -4.69 -8.72 6.00
N ASP A 96 -5.19 -9.21 4.87
CA ASP A 96 -4.65 -10.38 4.18
C ASP A 96 -4.97 -10.26 2.68
N PRO A 97 -3.99 -9.90 1.86
CA PRO A 97 -4.22 -9.72 0.44
C PRO A 97 -4.65 -11.01 -0.28
N PHE A 98 -4.33 -12.19 0.26
CA PHE A 98 -4.70 -13.46 -0.34
C PHE A 98 -6.19 -13.80 -0.18
N MET A 99 -6.95 -13.00 0.58
CA MET A 99 -8.40 -13.13 0.73
C MET A 99 -9.20 -12.32 -0.32
N TRP A 100 -8.54 -11.68 -1.27
CA TRP A 100 -9.23 -11.00 -2.39
C TRP A 100 -10.27 -11.85 -3.14
N PRO A 101 -10.15 -13.20 -3.26
CA PRO A 101 -11.18 -13.99 -3.92
C PRO A 101 -12.54 -13.95 -3.21
N LEU A 102 -12.56 -13.70 -1.90
CA LEU A 102 -13.80 -13.57 -1.12
C LEU A 102 -14.56 -12.28 -1.49
N ILE A 103 -13.81 -11.19 -1.73
CA ILE A 103 -14.38 -9.94 -2.23
C ILE A 103 -14.96 -10.17 -3.63
N TYR A 104 -14.24 -10.88 -4.49
CA TYR A 104 -14.74 -11.21 -5.82
C TYR A 104 -16.02 -12.06 -5.75
N ASP A 105 -16.03 -13.10 -4.92
CA ASP A 105 -17.15 -14.03 -4.78
C ASP A 105 -18.45 -13.31 -4.39
N ALA A 106 -18.37 -12.44 -3.39
CA ALA A 106 -19.51 -11.65 -2.91
C ALA A 106 -20.02 -10.59 -3.90
N ASN A 107 -19.19 -10.20 -4.87
CA ASN A 107 -19.49 -9.11 -5.81
C ASN A 107 -19.51 -9.57 -7.27
N LYS A 108 -19.69 -10.87 -7.56
CA LYS A 108 -19.70 -11.42 -8.93
C LYS A 108 -20.71 -10.73 -9.85
N ASP A 109 -21.83 -10.26 -9.31
CA ASP A 109 -22.84 -9.54 -10.09
C ASP A 109 -22.35 -8.15 -10.55
N ASN A 110 -21.45 -7.53 -9.80
CA ASN A 110 -20.87 -6.21 -10.07
C ASN A 110 -19.49 -6.28 -10.76
N ILE A 111 -18.79 -7.41 -10.62
CA ILE A 111 -17.43 -7.61 -11.14
C ILE A 111 -17.43 -8.66 -12.25
N ARG A 112 -17.44 -8.18 -13.50
CA ARG A 112 -17.40 -9.07 -14.68
C ARG A 112 -16.04 -9.74 -14.88
N ASN A 113 -14.96 -9.04 -14.54
CA ASN A 113 -13.59 -9.55 -14.63
C ASN A 113 -12.83 -9.12 -13.38
N PRO A 114 -12.33 -10.06 -12.56
CA PRO A 114 -11.62 -9.73 -11.31
C PRO A 114 -10.35 -8.90 -11.53
N ASN A 115 -9.75 -8.96 -12.73
CA ASN A 115 -8.57 -8.18 -13.09
C ASN A 115 -8.90 -6.77 -13.58
N LEU A 116 -10.18 -6.40 -13.68
CA LEU A 116 -10.62 -5.12 -14.22
C LEU A 116 -11.73 -4.53 -13.37
N ILE A 117 -11.31 -3.80 -12.33
CA ILE A 117 -12.18 -2.97 -11.49
C ILE A 117 -11.95 -1.49 -11.79
N TYR A 118 -12.93 -0.66 -11.48
CA TYR A 118 -12.97 0.76 -11.82
C TYR A 118 -13.18 1.62 -10.58
N PRO A 119 -12.60 2.83 -10.55
CA PRO A 119 -12.82 3.75 -9.44
C PRO A 119 -14.30 4.15 -9.30
N GLY A 120 -14.76 4.25 -8.05
CA GLY A 120 -16.14 4.56 -7.71
C GLY A 120 -17.09 3.36 -7.69
N GLN A 121 -16.62 2.16 -8.01
CA GLN A 121 -17.38 0.94 -7.73
C GLN A 121 -17.43 0.70 -6.22
N GLU A 122 -18.60 0.32 -5.72
CA GLU A 122 -18.79 -0.08 -4.33
C GLU A 122 -18.84 -1.61 -4.25
N PHE A 123 -18.00 -2.19 -3.40
CA PHE A 123 -17.94 -3.63 -3.16
C PHE A 123 -18.36 -3.95 -1.73
N SER A 124 -19.24 -4.93 -1.56
CA SER A 124 -19.55 -5.49 -0.27
C SER A 124 -18.37 -6.31 0.24
N ILE A 125 -18.01 -6.15 1.51
CA ILE A 125 -16.95 -6.92 2.15
C ILE A 125 -17.60 -7.89 3.15
N PRO A 126 -17.68 -9.20 2.84
CA PRO A 126 -18.22 -10.19 3.75
C PRO A 126 -17.49 -10.22 5.08
N ARG A 127 -18.26 -10.29 6.18
CA ARG A 127 -17.76 -10.35 7.56
C ARG A 127 -18.05 -11.67 8.27
N ALA A 128 -18.85 -12.52 7.63
CA ALA A 128 -19.19 -13.87 8.03
C ALA A 128 -19.57 -14.65 6.75
N GLY A 129 -19.92 -15.91 6.87
CA GLY A 129 -20.44 -16.75 5.78
C GLY A 129 -19.41 -17.68 5.14
N TYR A 130 -18.19 -17.77 5.67
CA TYR A 130 -17.15 -18.65 5.16
C TYR A 130 -16.64 -19.60 6.23
N SER A 131 -16.40 -20.85 5.85
CA SER A 131 -15.65 -21.78 6.69
C SER A 131 -14.14 -21.51 6.59
N LEU A 132 -13.39 -21.90 7.63
CA LEU A 132 -11.93 -21.80 7.61
C LEU A 132 -11.32 -22.55 6.42
N ASP A 133 -11.89 -23.68 6.02
CA ASP A 133 -11.42 -24.48 4.88
C ASP A 133 -11.60 -23.73 3.56
N GLU A 134 -12.74 -23.07 3.35
CA GLU A 134 -12.99 -22.23 2.17
C GLU A 134 -12.00 -21.06 2.09
N ILE A 135 -11.65 -20.47 3.23
CA ILE A 135 -10.68 -19.38 3.30
C ILE A 135 -9.28 -19.88 2.96
N GLN A 136 -8.87 -21.04 3.49
CA GLN A 136 -7.59 -21.66 3.12
C GLN A 136 -7.53 -22.00 1.62
N ASP A 137 -8.65 -22.47 1.06
CA ASP A 137 -8.78 -22.79 -0.35
C ASP A 137 -8.71 -21.54 -1.24
N ALA A 138 -9.36 -20.45 -0.84
CA ALA A 138 -9.27 -19.14 -1.49
C ALA A 138 -7.83 -18.61 -1.49
N ARG A 139 -7.17 -18.65 -0.33
CA ARG A 139 -5.76 -18.24 -0.18
C ARG A 139 -4.83 -19.09 -1.03
N ARG A 140 -5.03 -20.41 -1.04
CA ARG A 140 -4.30 -21.33 -1.91
C ARG A 140 -4.49 -20.97 -3.40
N GLY A 141 -5.72 -20.69 -3.82
CA GLY A 141 -6.04 -20.26 -5.18
C GLY A 141 -5.43 -18.91 -5.56
N ALA A 142 -5.32 -17.99 -4.59
CA ALA A 142 -4.66 -16.70 -4.74
C ALA A 142 -3.12 -16.77 -4.73
N GLY A 143 -2.54 -17.96 -4.49
CA GLY A 143 -1.10 -18.16 -4.48
C GLY A 143 -0.40 -17.87 -3.15
N ALA A 144 -1.12 -17.92 -2.03
CA ALA A 144 -0.54 -17.77 -0.69
C ALA A 144 0.56 -18.82 -0.42
N PRO A 145 1.61 -18.48 0.34
CA PRO A 145 2.59 -19.46 0.78
C PRO A 145 1.96 -20.45 1.77
N ARG A 146 2.59 -21.62 1.93
CA ARG A 146 2.20 -22.57 3.00
C ARG A 146 2.75 -22.09 4.35
N PRO A 147 2.02 -22.25 5.46
CA PRO A 147 0.67 -22.84 5.56
C PRO A 147 -0.41 -21.88 5.03
N TYR A 148 -1.45 -22.43 4.39
CA TYR A 148 -2.57 -21.64 3.85
C TYR A 148 -3.52 -21.12 4.94
N THR A 149 -3.17 -21.28 6.21
CA THR A 149 -3.85 -20.69 7.36
C THR A 149 -3.63 -19.18 7.42
N PRO A 150 -4.69 -18.35 7.54
CA PRO A 150 -4.57 -16.89 7.67
C PRO A 150 -3.53 -16.48 8.72
N PRO A 151 -2.77 -15.40 8.49
CA PRO A 151 -1.80 -14.92 9.47
C PRO A 151 -2.52 -14.41 10.72
N GLU A 152 -1.78 -14.33 11.82
CA GLU A 152 -2.26 -13.68 13.04
C GLU A 152 -2.57 -12.20 12.75
N GLY A 153 -3.73 -11.72 13.22
CA GLY A 153 -4.21 -10.36 12.94
C GLY A 153 -5.02 -10.20 11.65
N ALA A 154 -5.18 -11.25 10.84
CA ALA A 154 -6.12 -11.23 9.71
C ALA A 154 -7.57 -11.15 10.21
N GLN A 155 -8.38 -10.32 9.56
CA GLN A 155 -9.81 -10.17 9.85
C GLN A 155 -10.58 -11.23 9.06
N VAL A 156 -10.72 -12.42 9.63
CA VAL A 156 -11.24 -13.60 8.93
C VAL A 156 -12.78 -13.67 9.00
N PRO A 157 -13.53 -13.73 7.88
CA PRO A 157 -15.00 -13.74 7.89
C PRO A 157 -15.59 -15.14 8.16
N VAL A 158 -15.27 -15.74 9.31
CA VAL A 158 -15.80 -17.06 9.71
C VAL A 158 -17.18 -17.00 10.35
N ASP A 159 -17.99 -18.06 10.14
CA ASP A 159 -19.26 -18.32 10.85
C ASP A 159 -19.08 -18.99 12.23
#